data_AF-A0A2H0WCU5-F1
#
_entry.id   AF-A0A2H0WCU5-F1
#
_cell.length_a   1.000
_cell.length_b   1.000
_cell.length_c   1.000
_cell.angle_alpha   90.00
_cell.angle_beta   90.00
_cell.angle_gamma   90.00
#
_symmetry.space_group_name_H-M   'P 1'
#
loop_
_entity.id
_entity.type
_entity.pdbx_description
1 polymer ?
#
loop_
_entity_poly.entity_id
_entity_poly.type
_entity_poly.pdbx_seq_one_letter_code
_entity_poly.pdbx_strand_id
1 'polypeptide(L)'
;MSMIDRYRKPGGFVQLLNLIETTGKDKQEKFLKMISDENPTWEAEVRKRVLTVEKILSWNPTYLAEIFPRVPALQLAMLIGGLPKDKSEAFLALLGYTERRRVEEILKDKTPTPGETTSGATKLFEEIRKMEAEGTLKFEKFDPEMVIPDDIEEKLGQGVSILPLTKTADNVSTDPGSAPAHGGGGVPPALLEEMSMLRRKLVVLSQENNKLQTENHEMKEKLERIRKIA
;
A
#
# COMPACT_ATOMS: atom_id res chain seq x y z
N MET A 1 -3.27 25.32 9.46
CA MET A 1 -3.28 24.35 8.35
C MET A 1 -2.66 23.09 8.90
N SER A 2 -3.43 22.00 8.95
CA SER A 2 -2.93 20.70 9.41
C SER A 2 -1.85 20.20 8.44
N MET A 3 -0.93 19.35 8.91
CA MET A 3 0.10 18.76 8.06
C MET A 3 -0.55 17.91 6.94
N ILE A 4 -1.58 17.16 7.30
CA ILE A 4 -2.35 16.29 6.39
C ILE A 4 -3.09 17.08 5.31
N ASP A 5 -3.54 18.31 5.59
CA ASP A 5 -4.27 19.14 4.60
C ASP A 5 -3.51 19.29 3.27
N ARG A 6 -2.17 19.31 3.31
CA ARG A 6 -1.31 19.44 2.12
C ARG A 6 -1.37 18.23 1.20
N TYR A 7 -1.75 17.08 1.74
CA TYR A 7 -1.74 15.78 1.07
C TYR A 7 -3.14 15.30 0.67
N ARG A 8 -4.20 16.06 0.97
CA ARG A 8 -5.59 15.72 0.59
C ARG A 8 -5.91 15.90 -0.90
N LYS A 9 -5.04 16.55 -1.65
CA LYS A 9 -5.18 16.70 -3.10
C LYS A 9 -4.88 15.38 -3.81
N PRO A 10 -5.40 15.14 -5.02
CA PRO A 10 -5.08 13.94 -5.80
C PRO A 10 -3.56 13.70 -5.93
N GLY A 11 -3.12 12.48 -5.63
CA GLY A 11 -1.71 12.08 -5.61
C GLY A 11 -0.92 12.58 -4.40
N GLY A 12 -1.58 13.28 -3.46
CA GLY A 12 -0.97 13.74 -2.22
C GLY A 12 -0.64 12.59 -1.27
N PHE A 13 -1.40 11.50 -1.30
CA PHE A 13 -1.08 10.31 -0.50
C PHE A 13 0.23 9.66 -0.95
N VAL A 14 0.46 9.54 -2.26
CA VAL A 14 1.72 9.06 -2.83
C VAL A 14 2.88 9.99 -2.46
N GLN A 15 2.67 11.31 -2.52
CA GLN A 15 3.66 12.30 -2.09
C GLN A 15 4.02 12.13 -0.60
N LEU A 16 3.03 11.83 0.24
CA LEU A 16 3.25 11.57 1.67
C LEU A 16 4.05 10.28 1.88
N LEU A 17 3.70 9.19 1.19
CA LEU A 17 4.45 7.93 1.25
C LEU A 17 5.91 8.13 0.86
N ASN A 18 6.15 8.78 -0.28
CA ASN A 18 7.51 9.07 -0.76
C ASN A 18 8.30 9.89 0.26
N LEU A 19 7.68 10.90 0.88
CA LEU A 19 8.33 11.70 1.92
C LEU A 19 8.71 10.82 3.13
N ILE A 20 7.79 9.99 3.61
CA ILE A 20 8.01 9.13 4.76
C ILE A 20 9.13 8.11 4.46
N GLU A 21 9.11 7.50 3.28
CA GLU A 21 10.07 6.48 2.82
C GLU A 21 11.48 7.04 2.57
N THR A 22 11.60 8.33 2.21
CA THR A 22 12.88 9.00 1.94
C THR A 22 13.46 9.73 3.16
N THR A 23 12.72 9.81 4.26
CA THR A 23 13.19 10.42 5.51
C THR A 23 13.83 9.40 6.44
N GLY A 24 14.86 9.82 7.19
CA GLY A 24 15.50 8.96 8.18
C GLY A 24 14.55 8.54 9.30
N LYS A 25 14.81 7.36 9.90
CA LYS A 25 13.93 6.68 10.85
C LYS A 25 13.40 7.56 11.99
N ASP A 26 14.26 8.38 12.62
CA ASP A 26 13.85 9.28 13.71
C ASP A 26 12.81 10.33 13.27
N LYS A 27 12.93 10.83 12.03
CA LYS A 27 11.98 11.79 11.46
C LYS A 27 10.73 11.07 10.97
N GLN A 28 10.89 9.88 10.41
CA GLN A 28 9.80 9.02 9.97
C GLN A 28 8.83 8.72 11.13
N GLU A 29 9.33 8.31 12.29
CA GLU A 29 8.52 8.03 13.48
C GLU A 29 7.80 9.28 13.99
N LYS A 30 8.46 10.45 13.96
CA LYS A 30 7.83 11.73 14.30
C LYS A 30 6.72 12.09 13.31
N PHE A 31 6.93 11.89 12.00
CA PHE A 31 5.89 12.11 11.00
C PHE A 31 4.70 11.20 11.21
N LEU A 32 4.91 9.90 11.41
CA LEU A 32 3.83 8.96 11.69
C LEU A 32 3.06 9.33 12.96
N LYS A 33 3.75 9.72 14.03
CA LYS A 33 3.11 10.19 15.25
C LYS A 33 2.25 11.44 15.01
N MET A 34 2.78 12.44 14.30
CA MET A 34 2.03 13.65 13.96
C MET A 34 0.79 13.35 13.11
N ILE A 35 0.91 12.42 12.14
CA ILE A 35 -0.24 11.99 11.34
C ILE A 35 -1.27 11.27 12.21
N SER A 36 -0.83 10.41 13.14
CA SER A 36 -1.70 9.72 14.09
C SER A 36 -2.48 10.69 14.98
N ASP A 37 -1.79 11.69 15.52
CA ASP A 37 -2.39 12.72 16.39
C ASP A 37 -3.43 13.56 15.63
N GLU A 38 -3.24 13.81 14.33
CA GLU A 38 -4.19 14.56 13.48
C GLU A 38 -5.34 13.68 12.94
N ASN A 39 -5.03 12.49 12.44
CA ASN A 39 -5.98 11.56 11.85
C ASN A 39 -5.45 10.10 11.91
N PRO A 40 -5.91 9.29 12.88
CA PRO A 40 -5.48 7.90 13.03
C PRO A 40 -5.78 7.02 11.81
N THR A 41 -6.85 7.29 11.06
CA THR A 41 -7.21 6.53 9.87
C THR A 41 -6.20 6.75 8.74
N TRP A 42 -5.72 7.99 8.57
CA TRP A 42 -4.63 8.29 7.65
C TRP A 42 -3.35 7.54 8.02
N GLU A 43 -3.00 7.55 9.30
CA GLU A 43 -1.79 6.88 9.77
C GLU A 43 -1.83 5.37 9.53
N ALA A 44 -2.98 4.75 9.79
CA ALA A 44 -3.18 3.32 9.56
C ALA A 44 -3.01 2.96 8.08
N GLU A 45 -3.62 3.73 7.16
CA GLU A 45 -3.47 3.48 5.73
C GLU A 45 -2.04 3.75 5.22
N VAL A 46 -1.36 4.75 5.78
CA VAL A 46 0.06 5.03 5.49
C VAL A 46 0.94 3.86 5.95
N ARG A 47 0.78 3.35 7.19
CA ARG A 47 1.58 2.22 7.69
C ARG A 47 1.42 0.96 6.84
N LYS A 48 0.20 0.68 6.38
CA LYS A 48 -0.08 -0.45 5.48
C LYS A 48 0.73 -0.35 4.18
N ARG A 49 0.92 0.87 3.67
CA ARG A 49 1.48 1.11 2.34
C ARG A 49 2.92 1.61 2.31
N VAL A 50 3.49 1.96 3.45
CA VAL A 50 4.91 2.31 3.55
C VAL A 50 5.78 1.10 3.23
N LEU A 51 6.79 1.32 2.38
CA LEU A 51 7.85 0.38 2.08
C LEU A 51 8.81 0.26 3.27
N THR A 52 9.15 -0.98 3.58
CA THR A 52 10.21 -1.33 4.54
C THR A 52 11.04 -2.46 3.96
N VAL A 53 12.29 -2.58 4.38
CA VAL A 53 13.17 -3.66 3.93
C VAL A 53 12.57 -5.02 4.32
N GLU A 54 12.01 -5.12 5.52
CA GLU A 54 11.35 -6.32 6.01
C GLU A 54 10.17 -6.75 5.14
N LYS A 55 9.33 -5.79 4.73
CA LYS A 55 8.20 -6.07 3.85
C LYS A 55 8.68 -6.54 2.48
N ILE A 56 9.67 -5.87 1.89
CA ILE A 56 10.23 -6.25 0.58
C ILE A 56 10.80 -7.66 0.62
N LEU A 57 11.56 -8.01 1.67
CA LEU A 57 12.14 -9.35 1.83
C LEU A 57 11.10 -10.45 2.02
N SER A 58 9.87 -10.10 2.41
CA SER A 58 8.76 -11.06 2.54
C SER A 58 8.03 -11.34 1.22
N TRP A 59 8.27 -10.55 0.19
CA TRP A 59 7.62 -10.72 -1.11
C TRP A 59 8.12 -11.96 -1.84
N ASN A 60 7.30 -12.44 -2.77
CA ASN A 60 7.65 -13.59 -3.60
C ASN A 60 8.94 -13.30 -4.40
N PRO A 61 9.97 -14.18 -4.33
CA PRO A 61 11.25 -13.99 -5.00
C PRO A 61 11.17 -13.72 -6.51
N THR A 62 10.12 -14.21 -7.19
CA THR A 62 9.91 -13.95 -8.62
C THR A 62 9.80 -12.46 -8.93
N TYR A 63 9.07 -11.69 -8.12
CA TYR A 63 8.95 -10.24 -8.33
C TYR A 63 10.22 -9.50 -7.91
N LEU A 64 10.90 -9.99 -6.88
CA LEU A 64 12.17 -9.41 -6.43
C LEU A 64 13.26 -9.54 -7.52
N ALA A 65 13.25 -10.63 -8.28
CA ALA A 65 14.13 -10.83 -9.43
C ALA A 65 13.91 -9.81 -10.56
N GLU A 66 12.72 -9.21 -10.66
CA GLU A 66 12.43 -8.13 -11.62
C GLU A 66 12.85 -6.75 -11.08
N ILE A 67 12.76 -6.56 -9.75
CA ILE A 67 13.07 -5.29 -9.07
C ILE A 67 14.58 -5.09 -8.95
N PHE A 68 15.32 -6.06 -8.42
CA PHE A 68 16.73 -5.86 -8.06
C PHE A 68 17.65 -5.46 -9.23
N PRO A 69 17.50 -5.99 -10.46
CA PRO A 69 18.30 -5.55 -11.59
C PRO A 69 18.12 -4.07 -11.97
N ARG A 70 17.02 -3.43 -11.54
CA ARG A 70 16.75 -2.00 -11.78
C ARG A 70 17.49 -1.10 -10.80
N VAL A 71 17.87 -1.62 -9.63
CA VAL A 71 18.55 -0.84 -8.60
C VAL A 71 20.06 -0.86 -8.86
N PRO A 72 20.75 0.29 -8.77
CA PRO A 72 22.21 0.33 -8.94
C PRO A 72 22.93 -0.59 -7.96
N ALA A 73 23.86 -1.42 -8.45
CA ALA A 73 24.56 -2.43 -7.65
C ALA A 73 25.27 -1.83 -6.42
N LEU A 74 25.83 -0.61 -6.54
CA LEU A 74 26.41 0.11 -5.41
C LEU A 74 25.38 0.35 -4.30
N GLN A 75 24.16 0.77 -4.65
CA GLN A 75 23.12 1.09 -3.67
C GLN A 75 22.57 -0.18 -3.01
N LEU A 76 22.42 -1.27 -3.78
CA LEU A 76 22.12 -2.59 -3.21
C LEU A 76 23.22 -3.05 -2.25
N ALA A 77 24.50 -2.87 -2.59
CA ALA A 77 25.60 -3.22 -1.71
C ALA A 77 25.59 -2.37 -0.42
N MET A 78 25.37 -1.06 -0.51
CA MET A 78 25.31 -0.19 0.68
C MET A 78 24.15 -0.57 1.61
N LEU A 79 23.01 -0.95 1.04
CA LEU A 79 21.88 -1.48 1.79
C LEU A 79 22.24 -2.82 2.45
N ILE A 80 22.61 -3.83 1.66
CA ILE A 80 22.81 -5.21 2.12
C ILE A 80 23.93 -5.30 3.15
N GLY A 81 25.07 -4.62 2.94
CA GLY A 81 26.20 -4.67 3.86
C GLY A 81 25.99 -3.92 5.17
N GLY A 82 24.98 -3.04 5.24
CA GLY A 82 24.62 -2.34 6.48
C GLY A 82 23.52 -3.01 7.29
N LEU A 83 22.90 -4.07 6.76
CA LEU A 83 21.93 -4.86 7.49
C LEU A 83 22.62 -5.80 8.49
N PRO A 84 21.90 -6.27 9.54
CA PRO A 84 22.36 -7.38 10.35
C PRO A 84 22.64 -8.62 9.49
N LYS A 85 23.67 -9.39 9.86
CA LYS A 85 24.18 -10.52 9.07
C LYS A 85 23.08 -11.46 8.56
N ASP A 86 22.15 -11.85 9.43
CA ASP A 86 21.03 -12.74 9.08
C ASP A 86 20.15 -12.16 7.95
N LYS A 87 19.87 -10.85 8.01
CA LYS A 87 19.11 -10.14 6.99
C LYS A 87 19.92 -9.93 5.71
N SER A 88 21.21 -9.65 5.83
CA SER A 88 22.11 -9.53 4.67
C SER A 88 22.18 -10.85 3.89
N GLU A 89 22.32 -11.98 4.57
CA GLU A 89 22.35 -13.31 3.95
C GLU A 89 21.01 -13.65 3.28
N ALA A 90 19.89 -13.37 3.95
CA ALA A 90 18.57 -13.54 3.37
C ALA A 90 18.38 -12.67 2.11
N PHE A 91 18.85 -11.42 2.14
CA PHE A 91 18.79 -10.52 0.98
C PHE A 91 19.65 -11.05 -0.18
N LEU A 92 20.90 -11.45 0.09
CA LEU A 92 21.81 -12.00 -0.93
C LEU A 92 21.28 -13.29 -1.57
N ALA A 93 20.54 -14.11 -0.82
CA ALA A 93 19.93 -15.33 -1.33
C ALA A 93 18.81 -15.06 -2.36
N LEU A 94 18.20 -13.86 -2.32
CA LEU A 94 17.15 -13.45 -3.25
C LEU A 94 17.69 -12.80 -4.52
N LEU A 95 18.97 -12.42 -4.53
CA LEU A 95 19.61 -11.86 -5.72
C LEU A 95 19.89 -12.96 -6.75
N GLY A 96 19.71 -12.61 -8.03
CA GLY A 96 20.23 -13.40 -9.13
C GLY A 96 21.76 -13.53 -9.06
N TYR A 97 22.32 -14.56 -9.71
CA TYR A 97 23.76 -14.84 -9.68
C TYR A 97 24.63 -13.63 -10.07
N THR A 98 24.23 -12.91 -11.12
CA THR A 98 24.99 -11.77 -11.63
C THR A 98 24.95 -10.59 -10.67
N GLU A 99 23.78 -10.23 -10.15
CA GLU A 99 23.57 -9.14 -9.21
C GLU A 99 24.30 -9.42 -7.90
N ARG A 100 24.16 -10.65 -7.39
CA ARG A 100 24.85 -11.11 -6.19
C ARG A 100 26.36 -10.96 -6.31
N ARG A 101 26.94 -11.42 -7.42
CA ARG A 101 28.39 -11.31 -7.66
C ARG A 101 28.85 -9.86 -7.63
N ARG A 102 28.14 -8.93 -8.29
CA ARG A 102 28.51 -7.50 -8.30
C ARG A 102 28.42 -6.89 -6.90
N VAL A 103 27.38 -7.23 -6.15
CA VAL A 103 27.19 -6.76 -4.77
C VAL A 103 28.31 -7.28 -3.85
N GLU A 104 28.61 -8.57 -3.90
CA GLU A 104 29.67 -9.19 -3.10
C GLU A 104 31.05 -8.62 -3.43
N GLU A 105 31.33 -8.28 -4.70
CA GLU A 105 32.58 -7.63 -5.09
C GLU A 105 32.72 -6.25 -4.43
N ILE A 106 31.67 -5.42 -4.48
CA ILE A 106 31.67 -4.09 -3.84
C ILE A 106 31.84 -4.20 -2.32
N LEU A 107 31.21 -5.20 -1.69
CA LEU A 107 31.28 -5.40 -0.24
C LEU A 107 32.65 -5.88 0.25
N LYS A 108 33.50 -6.45 -0.60
CA LYS A 108 34.88 -6.80 -0.25
C LYS A 108 35.73 -5.55 -0.01
N ASP A 109 35.50 -4.52 -0.81
CA ASP A 109 36.31 -3.30 -0.80
C ASP A 109 35.77 -2.22 0.13
N LYS A 110 34.47 -2.29 0.47
CA LYS A 110 33.79 -1.23 1.23
C LYS A 110 32.78 -1.79 2.23
N THR A 111 32.94 -1.38 3.49
CA THR A 111 31.93 -1.56 4.52
C THR A 111 30.98 -0.35 4.55
N PRO A 112 29.65 -0.54 4.41
CA PRO A 112 28.71 0.57 4.39
C PRO A 112 28.61 1.31 5.72
N THR A 113 28.48 2.63 5.66
CA THR A 113 28.10 3.45 6.83
C THR A 113 26.57 3.49 7.01
N PRO A 114 26.04 3.81 8.21
CA PRO A 114 24.59 3.90 8.42
C PRO A 114 23.86 4.88 7.48
N GLY A 115 24.52 5.97 7.10
CA GLY A 115 23.99 6.93 6.13
C GLY A 115 23.90 6.35 4.73
N GLU A 116 24.89 5.57 4.31
CA GLU A 116 24.89 4.88 3.01
C GLU A 116 23.87 3.75 2.97
N THR A 117 23.69 3.02 4.07
CA THR A 117 22.63 2.00 4.19
C THR A 117 21.25 2.62 4.03
N THR A 118 21.02 3.77 4.66
CA THR A 118 19.77 4.53 4.52
C THR A 118 19.59 4.99 3.07
N SER A 119 20.64 5.56 2.46
CA SER A 119 20.60 5.97 1.05
C SER A 119 20.32 4.80 0.10
N GLY A 120 20.87 3.61 0.39
CA GLY A 120 20.63 2.40 -0.38
C GLY A 120 19.17 1.94 -0.28
N ALA A 121 18.59 1.97 0.92
CA ALA A 121 17.16 1.70 1.14
C ALA A 121 16.28 2.70 0.38
N THR A 122 16.58 4.00 0.48
CA THR A 122 15.85 5.04 -0.24
C THR A 122 15.86 4.78 -1.75
N LYS A 123 17.02 4.42 -2.33
CA LYS A 123 17.10 4.14 -3.76
C LYS A 123 16.29 2.92 -4.19
N LEU A 124 16.27 1.88 -3.36
CA LEU A 124 15.42 0.70 -3.59
C LEU A 124 13.94 1.09 -3.58
N PHE A 125 13.50 1.90 -2.60
CA PHE A 125 12.10 2.33 -2.50
C PHE A 125 11.69 3.21 -3.68
N GLU A 126 12.54 4.15 -4.08
CA GLU A 126 12.32 5.00 -5.25
C GLU A 126 12.11 4.18 -6.53
N GLU A 127 12.93 3.15 -6.77
CA GLU A 127 12.79 2.32 -7.97
C GLU A 127 11.51 1.48 -7.92
N ILE A 128 11.14 0.94 -6.76
CA ILE A 128 9.86 0.22 -6.58
C ILE A 128 8.67 1.13 -6.90
N ARG A 129 8.64 2.36 -6.33
CA ARG A 129 7.57 3.33 -6.58
C ARG A 129 7.51 3.79 -8.03
N LYS A 130 8.66 3.91 -8.67
CA LYS A 130 8.74 4.20 -10.10
C LYS A 130 8.17 3.06 -10.94
N MET A 131 8.51 1.80 -10.62
CA MET A 131 7.96 0.64 -11.33
C MET A 131 6.44 0.50 -11.15
N GLU A 132 5.92 0.82 -9.95
CA GLU A 132 4.48 0.92 -9.67
C GLU A 132 3.83 1.99 -10.56
N ALA A 133 4.38 3.21 -10.58
CA ALA A 133 3.85 4.32 -11.37
C ALA A 133 3.90 4.05 -12.89
N GLU A 134 4.90 3.32 -13.38
CA GLU A 134 5.01 2.88 -14.77
C GLU A 134 4.08 1.69 -15.09
N GLY A 135 3.45 1.08 -14.08
CA GLY A 135 2.57 -0.09 -14.22
C GLY A 135 3.32 -1.39 -14.53
N THR A 136 4.64 -1.40 -14.41
CA THR A 136 5.49 -2.58 -14.61
C THR A 136 5.50 -3.49 -13.38
N LEU A 137 5.36 -2.90 -12.19
CA LEU A 137 5.10 -3.62 -10.94
C LEU A 137 3.64 -3.44 -10.54
N LYS A 138 2.95 -4.56 -10.23
CA LYS A 138 1.52 -4.57 -9.87
C LYS A 138 1.33 -5.24 -8.53
N PHE A 139 1.17 -4.44 -7.48
CA PHE A 139 1.04 -4.91 -6.10
C PHE A 139 -0.16 -5.85 -5.91
N GLU A 140 -1.22 -5.71 -6.71
CA GLU A 140 -2.42 -6.57 -6.65
C GLU A 140 -2.09 -8.06 -6.77
N LYS A 141 -0.97 -8.40 -7.40
CA LYS A 141 -0.58 -9.79 -7.67
C LYS A 141 0.16 -10.46 -6.52
N PHE A 142 0.76 -9.71 -5.60
CA PHE A 142 1.64 -10.28 -4.58
C PHE A 142 1.58 -9.60 -3.21
N ASP A 143 1.12 -8.35 -3.13
CA ASP A 143 0.90 -7.63 -1.89
C ASP A 143 -0.30 -6.66 -2.03
N PRO A 144 -1.54 -7.16 -1.93
CA PRO A 144 -2.74 -6.34 -2.13
C PRO A 144 -2.89 -5.18 -1.14
N GLU A 145 -2.24 -5.23 0.02
CA GLU A 145 -2.30 -4.14 1.01
C GLU A 145 -1.49 -2.92 0.58
N MET A 146 -0.52 -3.09 -0.33
CA MET A 146 0.30 -2.02 -0.88
C MET A 146 -0.43 -1.22 -1.97
N VAL A 147 -1.53 -1.74 -2.52
CA VAL A 147 -2.30 -1.07 -3.58
C VAL A 147 -2.89 0.23 -3.06
N ILE A 148 -2.62 1.33 -3.77
CA ILE A 148 -3.14 2.66 -3.48
C ILE A 148 -4.38 2.88 -4.36
N PRO A 149 -5.59 2.95 -3.79
CA PRO A 149 -6.79 3.31 -4.55
C PRO A 149 -6.71 4.75 -5.07
N ASP A 150 -7.20 5.00 -6.27
CA ASP A 150 -7.22 6.35 -6.88
C ASP A 150 -8.05 7.37 -6.09
N ASP A 151 -8.99 6.89 -5.27
CA ASP A 151 -9.90 7.68 -4.43
C ASP A 151 -9.52 7.65 -2.94
N ILE A 152 -8.29 7.24 -2.61
CA ILE A 152 -7.84 7.12 -1.21
C ILE A 152 -7.94 8.44 -0.45
N GLU A 153 -7.54 9.56 -1.04
CA GLU A 153 -7.61 10.87 -0.37
C GLU A 153 -9.05 11.30 -0.10
N GLU A 154 -9.98 11.01 -1.00
CA GLU A 154 -11.40 11.32 -0.84
C GLU A 154 -12.02 10.47 0.26
N LYS A 155 -11.77 9.15 0.25
CA LYS A 155 -12.23 8.20 1.27
C LYS A 155 -11.73 8.57 2.66
N LEU A 156 -10.44 8.90 2.74
CA LEU A 156 -9.81 9.32 3.99
C LEU A 156 -10.27 10.72 4.44
N GLY A 157 -10.59 11.62 3.50
CA GLY A 157 -11.14 12.94 3.77
C GLY A 157 -12.57 12.90 4.33
N GLN A 158 -13.34 11.87 3.98
CA GLN A 158 -14.69 11.62 4.50
C GLN A 158 -14.72 10.83 5.82
N GLY A 159 -13.55 10.38 6.32
CA GLY A 159 -13.46 9.58 7.55
C GLY A 159 -13.94 8.14 7.38
N VAL A 160 -14.03 7.63 6.15
CA VAL A 160 -14.49 6.27 5.86
C VAL A 160 -13.28 5.32 5.89
N SER A 161 -13.32 4.34 6.80
CA SER A 161 -12.26 3.32 6.90
C SER A 161 -12.31 2.39 5.68
N ILE A 162 -11.20 2.29 4.94
CA ILE A 162 -11.09 1.48 3.74
C ILE A 162 -10.86 0.02 4.16
N LEU A 163 -11.92 -0.80 4.13
CA LEU A 163 -11.78 -2.25 4.23
C LEU A 163 -11.43 -2.82 2.83
N PRO A 164 -10.56 -3.83 2.75
CA PRO A 164 -10.20 -4.43 1.47
C PRO A 164 -11.38 -5.18 0.89
N LEU A 165 -11.80 -4.79 -0.32
CA LEU A 165 -12.83 -5.46 -1.08
C LEU A 165 -12.20 -6.59 -1.90
N THR A 166 -11.97 -7.77 -1.31
CA THR A 166 -11.59 -8.97 -2.08
C THR A 166 -12.22 -10.25 -1.52
N LYS A 167 -13.26 -10.74 -2.22
CA LYS A 167 -13.47 -12.09 -2.76
C LYS A 167 -14.94 -12.48 -2.80
N THR A 168 -15.51 -12.31 -3.98
CA THR A 168 -16.54 -13.19 -4.54
C THR A 168 -15.92 -14.57 -4.82
N ALA A 169 -16.49 -15.63 -4.25
CA ALA A 169 -16.55 -16.98 -4.85
C ALA A 169 -17.50 -17.87 -4.03
N ASP A 170 -18.52 -18.38 -4.73
CA ASP A 170 -19.44 -19.44 -4.34
C ASP A 170 -18.73 -20.70 -3.82
N ASN A 171 -19.30 -21.36 -2.79
CA ASN A 171 -19.82 -22.72 -2.91
C ASN A 171 -20.58 -23.12 -1.62
N VAL A 172 -21.92 -23.06 -1.66
CA VAL A 172 -22.78 -23.71 -0.65
C VAL A 172 -23.08 -25.11 -1.16
N SER A 173 -22.47 -26.12 -0.55
CA SER A 173 -22.93 -27.49 -0.61
C SER A 173 -23.36 -27.90 0.80
N THR A 174 -24.66 -28.16 0.94
CA THR A 174 -25.34 -28.65 2.13
C THR A 174 -25.11 -30.15 2.31
N ASP A 175 -24.63 -30.57 3.49
CA ASP A 175 -25.26 -31.65 4.26
C ASP A 175 -24.76 -31.68 5.73
N PRO A 176 -25.60 -32.00 6.73
CA PRO A 176 -25.26 -31.96 8.15
C PRO A 176 -24.99 -33.36 8.73
N GLY A 177 -23.95 -33.50 9.55
CA GLY A 177 -23.72 -34.74 10.29
C GLY A 177 -22.57 -34.71 11.28
N SER A 178 -22.93 -34.51 12.56
CA SER A 178 -22.20 -34.93 13.77
C SER A 178 -21.12 -33.99 14.35
N ALA A 179 -21.49 -33.38 15.48
CA ALA A 179 -20.67 -32.61 16.43
C ALA A 179 -19.83 -33.56 17.35
N PRO A 180 -19.01 -33.11 18.33
CA PRO A 180 -18.84 -31.73 18.85
C PRO A 180 -17.40 -31.30 19.26
N ALA A 181 -17.33 -30.03 19.69
CA ALA A 181 -16.40 -29.43 20.68
C ALA A 181 -15.27 -28.53 20.15
N HIS A 182 -15.45 -27.20 20.27
CA HIS A 182 -14.72 -26.32 21.20
C HIS A 182 -15.14 -24.85 20.96
N GLY A 183 -15.13 -24.04 22.02
CA GLY A 183 -15.84 -22.77 22.14
C GLY A 183 -15.57 -21.71 21.07
N GLY A 184 -16.63 -21.00 20.69
CA GLY A 184 -16.56 -19.80 19.86
C GLY A 184 -17.82 -18.96 20.08
N GLY A 185 -17.65 -17.71 20.54
CA GLY A 185 -18.74 -16.76 20.68
C GLY A 185 -19.39 -16.49 19.32
N GLY A 186 -20.58 -17.05 19.12
CA GLY A 186 -21.41 -16.77 17.96
C GLY A 186 -21.95 -15.36 18.00
N VAL A 187 -21.77 -14.62 16.91
CA VAL A 187 -22.38 -13.30 16.72
C VAL A 187 -23.90 -13.44 16.84
N PRO A 188 -24.59 -12.64 17.67
CA PRO A 188 -26.04 -12.73 17.86
C PRO A 188 -26.82 -12.69 16.53
N PRO A 189 -27.86 -13.52 16.35
CA PRO A 189 -28.64 -13.56 15.10
C PRO A 189 -29.27 -12.21 14.72
N ALA A 190 -29.60 -11.36 15.70
CA ALA A 190 -30.04 -9.98 15.47
C ALA A 190 -28.98 -9.11 14.78
N LEU A 191 -27.70 -9.28 15.13
CA LEU A 191 -26.59 -8.59 14.47
C LEU A 191 -26.37 -9.08 13.04
N LEU A 192 -26.65 -10.36 12.76
CA LEU A 192 -26.59 -10.90 11.40
C LEU A 192 -27.68 -10.30 10.50
N GLU A 193 -28.89 -10.13 11.04
CA GLU A 193 -30.02 -9.52 10.36
C GLU A 193 -29.77 -8.03 10.09
N GLU A 194 -29.25 -7.29 11.07
CA GLU A 194 -28.79 -5.90 10.91
C GLU A 194 -27.68 -5.78 9.86
N MET A 195 -26.70 -6.68 9.84
CA MET A 195 -25.66 -6.74 8.81
C MET A 195 -26.26 -6.94 7.41
N SER A 196 -27.30 -7.77 7.30
CA SER A 196 -27.99 -8.02 6.03
C SER A 196 -28.78 -6.80 5.54
N MET A 197 -29.39 -6.03 6.46
CA MET A 197 -30.10 -4.79 6.14
C MET A 197 -29.11 -3.69 5.78
N LEU A 198 -28.01 -3.57 6.50
CA LEU A 198 -26.95 -2.59 6.23
C LEU A 198 -26.29 -2.87 4.87
N ARG A 199 -26.01 -4.13 4.53
CA ARG A 199 -25.51 -4.51 3.19
C ARG A 199 -26.49 -4.14 2.08
N ARG A 200 -27.79 -4.40 2.26
CA ARG A 200 -28.82 -3.98 1.29
C ARG A 200 -28.89 -2.47 1.16
N LYS A 201 -28.82 -1.73 2.26
CA LYS A 201 -28.85 -0.26 2.27
C LYS A 201 -27.60 0.34 1.61
N LEU A 202 -26.43 -0.28 1.80
CA LEU A 202 -25.19 0.10 1.13
C LEU A 202 -25.28 -0.06 -0.39
N VAL A 203 -25.87 -1.17 -0.87
CA VAL A 203 -26.08 -1.39 -2.31
C VAL A 203 -27.01 -0.35 -2.91
N VAL A 204 -28.11 -0.03 -2.22
CA VAL A 204 -29.06 1.01 -2.66
C VAL A 204 -28.38 2.39 -2.71
N LEU A 205 -27.64 2.76 -1.65
CA LEU A 205 -26.92 4.03 -1.61
C LEU A 205 -25.81 4.10 -2.67
N SER A 206 -25.12 3.00 -2.95
CA SER A 206 -24.11 2.94 -4.01
C SER A 206 -24.73 3.13 -5.40
N GLN A 207 -25.88 2.50 -5.65
CA GLN A 207 -26.63 2.69 -6.90
C GLN A 207 -27.13 4.13 -7.05
N GLU A 208 -27.63 4.73 -5.97
CA GLU A 208 -28.09 6.12 -5.97
C GLU A 208 -26.92 7.10 -6.18
N ASN A 209 -25.76 6.85 -5.59
CA ASN A 209 -24.57 7.68 -5.78
C ASN A 209 -24.05 7.60 -7.22
N ASN A 210 -24.02 6.42 -7.83
CA ASN A 210 -23.68 6.26 -9.25
C ASN A 210 -24.68 6.99 -10.17
N LYS A 211 -25.97 6.96 -9.83
CA LYS A 211 -27.00 7.70 -10.56
C LYS A 211 -26.79 9.21 -10.45
N LEU A 212 -26.54 9.72 -9.24
CA LEU A 212 -26.29 11.15 -8.99
C LEU A 212 -25.01 11.65 -9.65
N GLN A 213 -23.95 10.83 -9.71
CA GLN A 213 -22.73 11.16 -10.45
C GLN A 213 -23.00 11.29 -11.95
N THR A 214 -23.79 10.37 -12.51
CA THR A 214 -24.19 10.40 -13.92
C THR A 214 -25.03 11.63 -14.24
N GLU A 215 -26.01 11.96 -13.39
CA GLU A 215 -26.84 13.16 -13.54
C GLU A 215 -26.02 14.45 -13.39
N ASN A 216 -25.05 14.48 -12.45
CA ASN A 216 -24.13 15.62 -12.32
C ASN A 216 -23.25 15.80 -13.55
N HIS A 217 -22.77 14.71 -14.15
CA HIS A 217 -21.99 14.75 -15.37
C HIS A 217 -22.81 15.32 -16.53
N GLU A 218 -24.02 14.81 -16.75
CA GLU A 218 -24.93 15.33 -17.76
C GLU A 218 -25.27 16.81 -17.56
N MET A 219 -25.50 17.25 -16.32
CA MET A 219 -25.80 18.65 -16.02
C MET A 219 -24.61 19.56 -16.30
N LYS A 220 -23.38 19.11 -15.99
CA LYS A 220 -22.16 19.84 -16.33
C LYS A 220 -21.98 19.97 -17.84
N GLU A 221 -22.22 18.91 -18.60
CA GLU A 221 -22.18 18.98 -20.07
C GLU A 221 -23.24 19.94 -20.65
N LYS A 222 -24.46 19.90 -20.11
CA LYS A 222 -25.53 20.82 -20.51
C LYS A 222 -25.17 22.27 -20.20
N LEU A 223 -24.58 22.54 -19.02
CA LEU A 223 -24.08 23.87 -18.66
C LEU A 223 -22.94 24.35 -19.56
N GLU A 224 -22.02 23.46 -19.94
CA GLU A 224 -20.96 23.79 -20.90
C GLU A 224 -21.50 24.09 -22.30
N ARG A 225 -22.49 23.34 -22.77
CA ARG A 225 -23.14 23.63 -24.06
C ARG A 225 -23.83 24.99 -24.03
N ILE A 226 -24.53 25.33 -22.94
CA ILE A 226 -25.16 26.65 -22.78
C ILE A 226 -24.11 27.76 -22.77
N ARG A 227 -22.98 27.59 -22.06
CA ARG A 227 -21.86 28.55 -22.07
C ARG A 227 -21.17 28.72 -23.41
N LYS A 228 -21.24 27.74 -24.32
CA LYS A 228 -20.66 27.85 -25.66
C LYS A 228 -21.56 28.57 -26.66
N ILE A 229 -22.85 28.74 -26.33
CA ILE A 229 -23.86 29.34 -27.21
C ILE A 229 -24.20 30.78 -26.78
N ALA A 230 -23.95 31.14 -25.51
CA ALA A 230 -24.03 32.51 -24.98
C ALA A 230 -22.70 33.26 -25.13
#